data_AF-A0A7V4A1W2-F1
#
_entry.id   AF-A0A7V4A1W2-F1
#
_cell.length_a   1.000
_cell.length_b   1.000
_cell.length_c   1.000
_cell.angle_alpha   90.00
_cell.angle_beta   90.00
_cell.angle_gamma   90.00
#
_symmetry.space_group_name_H-M   'P 1'
#
loop_
_entity.id
_entity.type
_entity.pdbx_description
1 polymer ?
#
loop_
_entity_poly.entity_id
_entity_poly.type
_entity_poly.pdbx_seq_one_letter_code
_entity_poly.pdbx_strand_id
1 'polypeptide(L)' 'MEVGKTLLALGILLALLGLLLLYFPKLFAWFGHLPGDIRIEREGLRVYIPITSALALSLLLSLLFNLLSALRR' A
#
# COMPACT_ATOMS: atom_id res chain seq x y z
N MET A 1 2.12 29.13 1.10
CA MET A 1 0.88 28.55 0.55
C MET A 1 1.04 27.07 0.18
N GLU A 2 2.14 26.66 -0.43
CA GLU A 2 2.34 25.26 -0.87
C GLU A 2 2.37 24.24 0.26
N VAL A 3 3.04 24.53 1.37
CA VAL A 3 3.07 23.61 2.54
C VAL A 3 1.67 23.38 3.12
N GLY A 4 0.82 24.41 3.18
CA GLY A 4 -0.55 24.29 3.69
C GLY A 4 -1.42 23.39 2.81
N LYS A 5 -1.29 23.47 1.48
CA LYS A 5 -1.97 22.57 0.55
C LYS A 5 -1.51 21.12 0.71
N THR A 6 -0.20 20.90 0.86
CA THR A 6 0.37 19.56 1.10
C THR A 6 -0.15 18.96 2.40
N LEU A 7 -0.20 19.74 3.48
CA LEU A 7 -0.75 19.30 4.76
C LEU A 7 -2.23 18.94 4.66
N LEU A 8 -3.03 19.75 3.96
CA LEU A 8 -4.45 19.46 3.73
C LEU A 8 -4.64 18.16 2.91
N ALA A 9 -3.87 18.00 1.83
CA ALA A 9 -3.92 16.80 0.99
C ALA A 9 -3.53 15.54 1.77
N LEU A 10 -2.48 15.62 2.61
CA LEU A 10 -2.06 14.50 3.46
C LEU A 10 -3.13 14.17 4.51
N GLY A 11 -3.76 15.18 5.12
CA GLY A 11 -4.85 14.99 6.08
C GLY A 11 -6.05 14.27 5.46
N ILE A 12 -6.46 14.67 4.26
CA ILE A 12 -7.54 14.00 3.51
C ILE A 12 -7.14 12.56 3.17
N LEU A 13 -5.91 12.34 2.69
CA LEU A 13 -5.40 11.00 2.38
C LEU A 13 -5.45 10.08 3.61
N LEU A 14 -4.98 10.57 4.77
CA LEU A 14 -5.01 9.82 6.02
C LEU A 14 -6.43 9.53 6.49
N ALA A 15 -7.36 10.49 6.37
CA ALA A 15 -8.76 10.28 6.72
C ALA A 15 -9.42 9.20 5.85
N LEU A 16 -9.16 9.23 4.53
CA LEU A 16 -9.64 8.20 3.60
C LEU A 16 -9.06 6.82 3.91
N LEU A 17 -7.75 6.73 4.21
CA LEU A 17 -7.11 5.49 4.63
C LEU A 17 -7.72 4.96 5.93
N GLY A 18 -7.96 5.83 6.92
CA GLY A 18 -8.62 5.46 8.17
C GLY A 18 -10.03 4.93 7.94
N LEU A 19 -10.82 5.57 7.06
CA LEU A 19 -12.16 5.12 6.69
C LEU A 19 -12.12 3.74 6.01
N LEU A 20 -11.20 3.55 5.07
CA LEU A 20 -11.01 2.26 4.40
C LEU A 20 -10.66 1.15 5.40
N LEU A 21 -9.76 1.41 6.34
CA LEU A 21 -9.40 0.42 7.36
C LEU A 21 -10.56 0.13 8.33
N LEU A 22 -11.39 1.13 8.65
CA LEU A 22 -12.54 0.98 9.54
C LEU A 22 -13.62 0.07 8.92
N TYR A 23 -13.97 0.29 7.65
CA TYR A 23 -15.02 -0.46 6.98
C TYR A 23 -14.53 -1.75 6.30
N PHE A 24 -13.23 -1.84 6.00
CA PHE A 24 -12.60 -3.02 5.39
C PHE A 24 -11.40 -3.48 6.23
N PRO A 25 -11.62 -4.03 7.44
CA PRO A 25 -10.54 -4.42 8.35
C PRO A 25 -9.61 -5.51 7.79
N LYS A 26 -10.08 -6.27 6.79
CA LYS A 26 -9.30 -7.32 6.10
C LYS A 26 -8.71 -6.86 4.76
N LEU A 27 -8.78 -5.56 4.44
CA LEU A 27 -8.35 -5.02 3.14
C LEU A 27 -6.89 -5.35 2.80
N PHE A 28 -6.02 -5.42 3.80
CA PHE A 28 -4.60 -5.74 3.63
C PHE A 28 -4.21 -7.12 4.17
N ALA A 29 -5.18 -7.96 4.56
CA ALA A 29 -4.91 -9.28 5.14
C ALA A 29 -4.20 -10.24 4.15
N TRP A 30 -4.32 -9.98 2.85
CA TRP A 30 -3.63 -10.72 1.79
C TRP A 30 -2.17 -10.28 1.60
N PHE A 31 -1.81 -9.08 2.05
CA PHE A 31 -0.46 -8.53 1.87
C PHE A 31 0.52 -9.29 2.78
N GLY A 32 1.60 -9.81 2.19
CA GLY A 32 2.55 -10.71 2.87
C GLY A 32 2.11 -12.17 2.98
N HIS A 33 0.98 -12.54 2.37
CA HIS A 33 0.44 -13.91 2.34
C HIS A 33 0.36 -14.49 0.91
N LEU A 34 0.96 -13.81 -0.07
CA LEU A 34 0.99 -14.29 -1.45
C LEU A 34 2.03 -15.43 -1.59
N PRO A 35 1.81 -16.39 -2.50
CA PRO A 35 2.80 -17.43 -2.77
C PRO A 35 4.13 -16.79 -3.19
N GLY A 36 5.21 -17.15 -2.52
CA GLY A 36 6.54 -16.53 -2.69
C GLY A 36 6.88 -15.44 -1.66
N ASP A 37 5.94 -15.03 -0.82
CA ASP A 37 6.27 -14.26 0.39
C ASP A 37 6.90 -15.20 1.44
N ILE A 38 8.02 -14.79 2.03
CA ILE A 38 8.76 -15.60 3.01
C ILE A 38 8.38 -15.14 4.41
N ARG A 39 7.93 -16.08 5.24
CA ARG A 39 7.60 -15.83 6.64
C ARG A 39 8.44 -16.77 7.50
N ILE A 40 9.29 -16.20 8.34
CA ILE A 40 10.13 -16.94 9.27
C ILE A 40 9.63 -16.60 10.67
N GLU A 41 8.95 -17.57 11.30
CA GLU A 41 8.47 -17.46 12.67
C GLU A 41 9.28 -18.41 13.55
N ARG A 42 9.99 -17.84 14.52
CA ARG A 42 10.75 -18.55 15.56
C ARG A 42 10.41 -17.97 16.92
N GLU A 43 10.74 -18.68 18.00
CA GLU A 43 10.57 -18.17 19.36
C GLU A 43 11.34 -16.86 19.53
N GLY A 44 10.62 -15.75 19.69
CA GLY A 44 11.18 -14.40 19.85
C GLY A 44 11.53 -13.66 18.55
N LEU A 45 11.41 -14.28 17.37
CA LEU A 45 11.74 -13.64 16.09
C LEU A 45 10.66 -13.91 15.03
N ARG A 46 10.08 -12.83 14.50
CA ARG A 46 9.19 -12.88 13.34
C ARG A 46 9.74 -11.99 12.23
N VAL A 47 10.17 -12.61 11.14
CA VAL A 47 10.67 -11.92 9.94
C VAL A 47 9.70 -12.17 8.80
N TYR A 48 9.22 -11.09 8.19
CA TYR A 48 8.36 -11.12 7.01
C TYR A 48 9.09 -10.48 5.84
N ILE A 49 9.23 -11.24 4.75
CA ILE A 49 9.84 -10.77 3.50
C ILE A 49 8.77 -10.88 2.40
N PRO A 50 7.98 -9.81 2.18
CA PRO A 50 6.85 -9.83 1.26
C PRO A 50 7.30 -9.61 -0.19
N ILE A 51 8.13 -10.50 -0.74
CA ILE A 51 8.75 -10.34 -2.08
C ILE A 51 7.67 -10.20 -3.16
N THR A 52 6.73 -11.13 -3.18
CA THR A 52 5.71 -11.20 -4.24
C THR A 52 4.68 -10.11 -4.05
N SER A 53 4.24 -9.89 -2.81
CA SER A 53 3.37 -8.78 -2.46
C SER A 53 3.96 -7.42 -2.84
N ALA A 54 5.25 -7.18 -2.58
CA ALA A 54 5.92 -5.93 -2.92
C ALA A 54 6.05 -5.74 -4.44
N LEU A 55 6.42 -6.80 -5.17
CA LEU A 55 6.48 -6.76 -6.64
C LEU A 55 5.11 -6.49 -7.26
N ALA A 56 4.07 -7.17 -6.79
CA ALA A 56 2.70 -6.96 -7.26
C ALA A 56 2.24 -5.53 -7.01
N LEU A 57 2.49 -4.98 -5.82
CA LEU A 57 2.16 -3.60 -5.48
C LEU A 57 2.93 -2.61 -6.37
N SER A 58 4.23 -2.84 -6.57
CA SER A 58 5.07 -1.99 -7.44
C SER A 58 4.56 -1.96 -8.88
N LEU A 59 4.21 -3.14 -9.43
CA LEU A 59 3.65 -3.25 -10.77
C LEU A 59 2.29 -2.53 -10.88
N LEU A 60 1.40 -2.72 -9.91
CA LEU A 60 0.10 -2.07 -9.86
C LEU A 60 0.25 -0.53 -9.84
N LEU A 61 1.10 0.00 -8.97
CA LEU A 61 1.37 1.44 -8.89
C LEU A 61 1.99 1.98 -10.19
N SER A 62 2.93 1.23 -10.78
CA SER A 62 3.56 1.61 -12.05
C SER A 62 2.53 1.70 -13.17
N LEU A 63 1.64 0.71 -13.29
CA LEU A 63 0.54 0.72 -14.26
C LEU A 63 -0.43 1.87 -14.01
N LEU A 64 -0.80 2.13 -12.75
CA LEU A 64 -1.67 3.24 -12.39
C LEU A 64 -1.08 4.59 -12.79
N PHE A 65 0.19 4.85 -12.44
CA PHE A 65 0.85 6.10 -12.82
C PHE A 65 1.04 6.22 -14.33
N ASN A 66 1.37 5.13 -15.01
CA ASN A 66 1.48 5.14 -16.46
C ASN A 66 0.12 5.49 -17.10
N LEU A 67 -0.97 4.89 -16.64
CA LEU A 67 -2.32 5.18 -17.12
C LEU A 67 -2.71 6.65 -16.86
N LEU A 68 -2.52 7.15 -15.64
CA LEU A 68 -2.76 8.56 -15.30
C LEU A 68 -1.93 9.51 -16.17
N SER A 69 -0.68 9.15 -16.48
CA SER A 69 0.18 9.93 -17.36
C SER A 69 -0.29 9.90 -18.81
N ALA A 70 -0.81 8.76 -19.28
CA ALA A 70 -1.36 8.59 -20.62
C ALA A 70 -2.67 9.35 -20.81
N LEU A 71 -3.54 9.40 -19.79
CA LEU A 71 -4.79 10.19 -19.79
C LEU A 71 -4.54 11.70 -19.76
N ARG A 72 -3.36 12.14 -19.31
CA ARG A 72 -2.97 13.56 -19.24
C ARG A 72 -2.25 14.05 -20.51
N ARG A 73 -1.82 13.13 -21.39
CA ARG A 73 -1.24 13.44 -22.70
C ARG A 73 -2.33 13.64 -23.74
#